data_AF-A0A8J3EZL9-F1
#
_entry.id   AF-A0A8J3EZL9-F1
#
_cell.length_a   1.000
_cell.length_b   1.000
_cell.length_c   1.000
_cell.angle_alpha   90.00
_cell.angle_beta   90.00
_cell.angle_gamma   90.00
#
_symmetry.space_group_name_H-M   'P 1'
#
loop_
_entity.id
_entity.type
_entity.pdbx_description
1 polymer ?
#
loop_
_entity_poly.entity_id
_entity_poly.type
_entity_poly.pdbx_seq_one_letter_code
_entity_poly.pdbx_strand_id
1 'polypeptide(L)'
;MSIVIFILISPIIIVLVWALFHSYHEFSDTEFISIFGFIKIKIPFQEIKKVGFSLNPMSSPAWTFKRVKIDYKKFEFALLSLPKDEKLFLRELKKRCPQAEIKDRYGNLFS
;
A
#
# COMPACT_ATOMS: atom_id res chain seq x y z
N MET A 1 27.15 23.39 -17.09
CA MET A 1 26.16 23.37 -15.98
C MET A 1 25.21 22.19 -16.10
N SER A 2 24.51 21.98 -17.22
CA SER A 2 23.49 20.92 -17.34
C SER A 2 24.00 19.47 -17.22
N ILE A 3 25.16 19.12 -17.79
CA ILE A 3 25.70 17.74 -17.75
C ILE A 3 26.08 17.30 -16.33
N VAL A 4 26.66 18.21 -15.54
CA VAL A 4 27.08 17.93 -14.16
C VAL A 4 25.86 17.62 -13.27
N ILE A 5 24.76 18.32 -13.52
CA ILE A 5 23.47 18.12 -12.83
C ILE A 5 22.90 16.73 -13.18
N PHE A 6 22.95 16.31 -14.45
CA PHE A 6 22.51 14.96 -14.85
C PHE A 6 23.35 13.86 -14.19
N ILE A 7 24.67 14.04 -14.08
CA ILE A 7 25.56 13.07 -13.42
C ILE A 7 25.26 12.96 -11.91
N LEU A 8 24.97 14.07 -11.25
CA LEU A 8 24.61 14.10 -9.83
C LEU A 8 23.24 13.47 -9.54
N ILE A 9 22.26 13.63 -10.43
CA ILE A 9 20.89 13.14 -10.23
C ILE A 9 20.72 11.69 -10.67
N SER A 10 21.49 11.22 -11.66
CA SER A 10 21.46 9.85 -12.18
C SER A 10 21.47 8.75 -11.10
N PRO A 11 22.39 8.73 -10.11
CA PRO A 11 22.39 7.68 -9.09
C PRO A 11 21.14 7.71 -8.22
N ILE A 12 20.58 8.89 -7.96
CA ILE A 12 19.34 9.05 -7.17
C ILE A 12 18.16 8.44 -7.95
N ILE A 13 18.07 8.70 -9.25
CA ILE A 13 17.02 8.11 -10.11
C ILE A 13 17.16 6.59 -10.17
N ILE A 14 18.38 6.07 -10.32
CA ILE A 14 18.64 4.62 -10.36
C ILE A 14 18.19 3.95 -9.07
N VAL A 15 18.52 4.54 -7.91
CA VAL A 15 18.10 4.00 -6.59
C VAL A 15 16.58 4.03 -6.45
N LEU A 16 15.92 5.11 -6.89
CA LEU A 16 14.46 5.23 -6.85
C LEU A 16 13.77 4.20 -7.77
N VAL A 17 14.28 4.02 -8.99
CA VAL A 17 13.75 3.02 -9.94
C VAL A 17 13.97 1.62 -9.42
N TRP A 18 15.13 1.32 -8.83
CA TRP A 18 15.41 0.02 -8.21
C TRP A 18 14.46 -0.27 -7.03
N ALA A 19 14.22 0.71 -6.16
CA ALA A 19 13.28 0.58 -5.06
C ALA A 19 11.83 0.35 -5.53
N LEU A 20 11.45 0.97 -6.66
CA LEU A 20 10.15 0.74 -7.31
C LEU A 20 10.01 -0.68 -7.83
N PHE A 21 11.03 -1.23 -8.52
CA PHE A 21 11.00 -2.60 -9.04
C PHE A 21 11.08 -3.66 -7.94
N HIS A 22 11.73 -3.37 -6.80
CA HIS A 22 11.74 -4.24 -5.62
C HIS A 22 10.53 -4.04 -4.71
N SER A 23 9.54 -3.25 -5.10
CA SER A 23 8.28 -3.16 -4.37
C SER A 23 7.40 -4.35 -4.72
N TYR A 24 7.20 -5.25 -3.77
CA TYR A 24 6.25 -6.36 -3.91
C TYR A 24 5.31 -6.45 -2.72
N HIS A 25 4.08 -6.85 -3.02
CA HIS A 25 3.04 -7.11 -2.04
C HIS A 25 2.83 -8.62 -1.99
N GLU A 26 3.06 -9.20 -0.82
CA GLU A 26 2.89 -10.61 -0.59
C GLU A 26 1.75 -10.81 0.41
N PHE A 27 0.73 -11.54 -0.01
CA PHE A 27 -0.31 -12.03 0.89
C PHE A 27 0.19 -13.34 1.47
N SER A 28 0.60 -13.33 2.73
CA SER A 28 0.80 -14.57 3.49
C SER A 28 -0.56 -15.08 3.98
N ASP A 29 -0.61 -16.27 4.58
CA ASP A 29 -1.85 -16.84 5.13
C ASP A 29 -2.37 -16.06 6.35
N THR A 30 -1.47 -15.46 7.13
CA THR A 30 -1.79 -14.79 8.41
C THR A 30 -1.46 -13.30 8.43
N GLU A 31 -0.61 -12.83 7.51
CA GLU A 31 -0.10 -11.48 7.47
C GLU A 31 -0.09 -10.94 6.04
N PHE A 32 -0.36 -9.64 5.91
CA PHE A 32 -0.13 -8.90 4.69
C PHE A 32 1.24 -8.24 4.76
N ILE A 33 2.14 -8.61 3.85
CA ILE A 33 3.51 -8.10 3.82
C ILE A 33 3.65 -7.17 2.60
N SER A 34 3.93 -5.90 2.86
CA SER A 34 4.25 -4.93 1.84
C SER A 34 5.71 -4.53 1.96
N ILE A 35 6.50 -4.86 0.95
CA ILE A 35 7.92 -4.50 0.88
C ILE A 35 8.05 -3.41 -0.17
N PHE A 36 8.68 -2.29 0.21
CA PHE A 36 9.01 -1.18 -0.67
C PHE A 36 10.49 -0.85 -0.48
N GLY A 37 11.34 -1.38 -1.37
CA GLY A 37 12.80 -1.31 -1.21
C GLY A 37 13.24 -1.91 0.14
N PHE A 38 13.86 -1.11 1.00
CA PHE A 38 14.30 -1.53 2.35
C PHE A 38 13.20 -1.51 3.41
N ILE A 39 12.03 -0.90 3.12
CA ILE A 39 10.95 -0.77 4.08
C ILE A 39 10.07 -2.02 3.98
N LYS A 40 9.99 -2.78 5.07
CA LYS A 40 9.13 -3.97 5.19
C LYS A 40 8.01 -3.69 6.17
N ILE A 41 6.79 -3.56 5.68
CA ILE A 41 5.58 -3.39 6.48
C ILE A 41 4.91 -4.76 6.57
N LYS A 42 4.72 -5.27 7.79
CA LYS A 42 3.95 -6.49 8.06
C LYS A 42 2.68 -6.11 8.80
N ILE A 43 1.53 -6.56 8.30
CA ILE A 43 0.23 -6.23 8.85
C ILE A 43 -0.52 -7.54 9.12
N PRO A 44 -0.64 -7.97 10.37
CA PRO A 44 -1.40 -9.17 10.71
C PRO A 44 -2.89 -8.96 10.39
N PHE A 45 -3.53 -9.92 9.72
CA PHE A 45 -4.95 -9.81 9.35
C PHE A 45 -5.88 -9.65 10.55
N GLN A 46 -5.52 -10.27 11.69
CA GLN A 46 -6.26 -10.15 12.94
C GLN A 46 -6.25 -8.73 13.53
N GLU A 47 -5.23 -7.94 13.22
CA GLU A 47 -5.09 -6.57 13.71
C GLU A 47 -5.78 -5.54 12.82
N ILE A 48 -6.22 -5.93 11.63
CA ILE A 48 -6.94 -5.06 10.69
C ILE A 48 -8.32 -4.78 11.26
N LYS A 49 -8.58 -3.49 11.54
CA LYS A 49 -9.87 -3.03 12.04
C LYS A 49 -10.71 -2.38 10.97
N LYS A 50 -10.07 -1.56 10.12
CA LYS A 50 -10.75 -0.85 9.05
C LYS A 50 -9.92 -0.85 7.78
N VAL A 51 -10.59 -1.04 6.66
CA VAL A 51 -10.01 -0.87 5.33
C VAL A 51 -10.84 0.20 4.64
N GLY A 52 -10.18 1.26 4.18
CA GLY A 52 -10.83 2.35 3.46
C GLY A 52 -9.95 2.89 2.34
N PHE A 53 -10.52 3.74 1.50
CA PHE A 53 -9.78 4.33 0.38
C PHE A 53 -9.31 5.74 0.75
N SER A 54 -8.06 6.05 0.43
CA SER A 54 -7.52 7.40 0.56
C SER A 54 -7.11 7.92 -0.81
N LEU A 55 -7.66 9.08 -1.15
CA LEU A 55 -7.27 9.86 -2.33
C LEU A 55 -6.17 10.87 -2.01
N ASN A 56 -5.66 10.90 -0.76
CA ASN A 56 -4.69 11.92 -0.37
C ASN A 56 -3.30 11.56 -0.92
N PRO A 57 -2.76 12.31 -1.92
CA PRO A 57 -1.49 12.00 -2.56
C PRO A 57 -0.29 12.28 -1.64
N MET A 58 -0.45 13.11 -0.62
CA MET A 58 0.62 13.54 0.29
C MET A 58 0.96 12.55 1.42
N SER A 59 0.16 11.51 1.62
CA SER A 59 0.27 10.66 2.81
C SER A 59 1.26 9.48 2.69
N SER A 60 1.83 9.23 1.50
CA SER A 60 2.86 8.20 1.25
C SER A 60 3.44 8.35 -0.17
N PRO A 61 4.70 7.99 -0.45
CA PRO A 61 5.19 7.91 -1.83
C PRO A 61 4.71 6.60 -2.48
N ALA A 62 3.82 6.71 -3.48
CA ALA A 62 3.36 5.57 -4.28
C ALA A 62 3.13 5.99 -5.73
N TRP A 63 3.40 5.09 -6.69
CA TRP A 63 3.26 5.32 -8.13
C TRP A 63 1.81 5.54 -8.59
N THR A 64 0.82 5.19 -7.76
CA THR A 64 -0.60 5.39 -8.03
C THR A 64 -1.22 6.45 -7.12
N PHE A 65 -2.03 7.34 -7.70
CA PHE A 65 -2.87 8.29 -6.95
C PHE A 65 -4.01 7.62 -6.17
N LYS A 66 -4.23 6.32 -6.37
CA LYS A 66 -5.23 5.51 -5.68
C LYS A 66 -4.54 4.71 -4.59
N ARG A 67 -4.98 4.85 -3.33
CA ARG A 67 -4.41 4.14 -2.19
C ARG A 67 -5.48 3.51 -1.33
N VAL A 68 -5.21 2.30 -0.86
CA VAL A 68 -5.96 1.67 0.23
C VAL A 68 -5.29 2.07 1.54
N LYS A 69 -6.07 2.63 2.45
CA LYS A 69 -5.70 2.82 3.85
C LYS A 69 -6.18 1.60 4.64
N ILE A 70 -5.25 0.84 5.19
CA ILE A 70 -5.53 -0.24 6.12
C ILE A 70 -5.18 0.26 7.51
N ASP A 71 -6.19 0.51 8.34
CA ASP A 71 -6.00 0.82 9.76
C ASP A 71 -5.79 -0.50 10.52
N TYR A 72 -4.57 -0.68 11.03
CA TYR A 72 -4.17 -1.82 11.83
C TYR A 72 -3.64 -1.32 13.17
N LYS A 73 -3.97 -1.99 14.28
CA LYS A 73 -3.66 -1.48 15.64
C LYS A 73 -4.36 -0.13 15.96
N LYS A 74 -4.09 0.41 17.16
CA LYS A 74 -4.83 1.56 17.72
C LYS A 74 -4.42 2.92 17.13
N PHE A 75 -3.25 3.00 16.47
CA PHE A 75 -2.70 4.25 15.90
C PHE A 75 -1.84 4.04 14.65
N GLU A 76 -1.81 2.83 14.07
CA GLU A 76 -1.02 2.57 12.87
C GLU A 76 -1.94 2.41 11.66
N PHE A 77 -1.45 2.87 10.51
CA PHE A 77 -2.14 2.65 9.25
C PHE A 77 -1.14 2.48 8.14
N ALA A 78 -1.43 1.56 7.24
CA ALA A 78 -0.63 1.37 6.03
C ALA A 78 -1.38 1.98 4.87
N LEU A 79 -0.63 2.71 4.06
CA LEU A 79 -1.10 3.19 2.77
C LEU A 79 -0.48 2.34 1.69
N LEU A 80 -1.34 1.61 1.02
CA LEU A 80 -0.97 0.63 0.01
C LEU A 80 -1.39 1.12 -1.35
N SER A 81 -0.53 0.89 -2.34
CA SER A 81 -0.87 1.10 -3.74
C SER A 81 -2.10 0.27 -4.08
N LEU A 82 -3.08 0.89 -4.74
CA LEU A 82 -4.29 0.18 -5.11
C LEU A 82 -3.93 -0.95 -6.09
N PRO A 83 -4.30 -2.21 -5.80
CA PRO A 83 -4.18 -3.27 -6.79
C PRO A 83 -5.05 -2.97 -8.01
N LYS A 84 -4.64 -3.52 -9.16
CA LYS A 84 -5.34 -3.31 -10.45
C LYS A 84 -6.81 -3.72 -10.38
N ASP A 85 -7.12 -4.74 -9.57
CA ASP A 85 -8.46 -5.30 -9.41
C ASP A 85 -8.99 -5.13 -7.97
N GLU A 86 -9.63 -3.97 -7.75
CA GLU A 86 -10.10 -3.53 -6.43
C GLU A 86 -11.12 -4.50 -5.81
N LYS A 87 -12.09 -4.98 -6.61
CA LYS A 87 -13.17 -5.84 -6.11
C LYS A 87 -12.65 -7.19 -5.66
N LEU A 88 -11.69 -7.75 -6.39
CA LEU A 88 -11.04 -9.02 -6.04
C LEU A 88 -10.24 -8.87 -4.74
N PHE A 89 -9.49 -7.78 -4.60
CA PHE A 89 -8.75 -7.47 -3.39
C PHE A 89 -9.65 -7.31 -2.15
N LEU A 90 -10.73 -6.52 -2.26
CA LEU A 90 -11.69 -6.33 -1.16
C LEU A 90 -12.38 -7.65 -0.78
N ARG A 91 -12.71 -8.50 -1.76
CA ARG A 91 -13.30 -9.81 -1.53
C ARG A 91 -12.33 -10.75 -0.79
N GLU A 92 -11.06 -10.79 -1.19
CA GLU A 92 -10.05 -11.57 -0.47
C GLU A 92 -9.83 -11.07 0.95
N LEU A 93 -9.73 -9.74 1.14
CA LEU A 93 -9.62 -9.13 2.46
C LEU A 93 -10.80 -9.49 3.35
N LYS A 94 -12.03 -9.42 2.83
CA LYS A 94 -13.23 -9.78 3.59
C LYS A 94 -13.24 -11.25 3.97
N LYS A 95 -12.79 -12.12 3.07
CA LYS A 95 -12.68 -13.56 3.31
C LYS A 95 -11.65 -13.88 4.39
N ARG A 96 -10.50 -13.18 4.41
CA ARG A 96 -9.43 -13.38 5.40
C ARG A 96 -9.65 -12.61 6.72
N CYS A 97 -10.40 -11.52 6.69
CA CYS A 97 -10.63 -10.62 7.83
C CYS A 97 -12.14 -10.34 8.03
N PRO A 98 -12.95 -11.33 8.43
CA PRO A 98 -14.38 -11.14 8.65
C PRO A 98 -14.69 -10.10 9.75
N GLN A 99 -13.76 -9.86 10.67
CA GLN A 99 -13.87 -8.88 11.75
C GLN A 99 -13.62 -7.42 11.30
N ALA A 100 -13.08 -7.19 10.11
CA ALA A 100 -12.66 -5.86 9.67
C ALA A 100 -13.81 -5.10 8.99
N GLU A 101 -13.94 -3.81 9.29
CA GLU A 101 -14.85 -2.90 8.61
C GLU A 101 -14.25 -2.51 7.26
N ILE A 102 -14.67 -3.18 6.18
CA ILE A 102 -14.18 -2.91 4.83
C ILE A 102 -15.14 -1.95 4.15
N LYS A 103 -14.62 -0.80 3.72
CA LYS A 103 -15.34 0.21 2.95
C LYS A 103 -14.93 0.17 1.50
N ASP A 104 -15.89 0.37 0.59
CA ASP A 104 -15.64 0.57 -0.83
C ASP A 104 -15.07 1.97 -1.12
N ARG A 105 -14.77 2.24 -2.38
CA ARG A 105 -14.28 3.55 -2.84
C ARG A 105 -15.20 4.72 -2.49
N TYR A 106 -16.50 4.48 -2.37
CA TYR A 106 -17.52 5.48 -2.08
C TYR A 106 -17.74 5.68 -0.57
N GLY A 107 -17.01 4.93 0.27
CA GLY A 107 -17.14 4.96 1.73
C GLY A 107 -18.26 4.10 2.28
N ASN A 108 -18.92 3.30 1.45
CA ASN A 108 -19.97 2.37 1.86
C ASN A 108 -19.37 1.08 2.41
N LEU A 109 -20.08 0.41 3.32
CA LEU A 109 -19.68 -0.92 3.78
C LEU A 109 -19.71 -1.91 2.60
N PHE A 110 -18.60 -2.59 2.34
CA PHE A 110 -18.51 -3.61 1.31
C PHE A 110 -19.24 -4.88 1.77
N SER A 111 -20.43 -5.14 1.21
CA SER A 111 -21.28 -6.30 1.52
C SER A 111 -20.89 -7.56 0.76
#